data_AF-A0A5A9FF83-F1
#
_entry.id   AF-A0A5A9FF83-F1
#
_cell.length_a   1.000
_cell.length_b   1.000
_cell.length_c   1.000
_cell.angle_alpha   90.00
_cell.angle_beta   90.00
_cell.angle_gamma   90.00
#
_symmetry.space_group_name_H-M   'P 1'
#
loop_
_entity.id
_entity.type
_entity.pdbx_description
1 polymer ?
#
loop_
_entity_poly.entity_id
_entity_poly.type
_entity_poly.pdbx_seq_one_letter_code
_entity_poly.pdbx_strand_id
1 'polypeptide(L)'
;MTKIIGSQILLDATTGMVKPTGLPARASSTVASQAPPRPPLMDIVDLSDAARRTMGREQPTALSAERDQEIRRVGSAIPAMSDWASATSDYMGKAADAFRAAFGLSDSISITSVGAGTAMMDAVATSRGIAKPKLPSVLAEAGESEAGATAEDRKADTGFIGLSITDRQDPRFGQKLDVAFNRSTGIAPESMTLVRLDDPRNGGALAKLLSPNGGDDASMFAVTDGGAGQNARVAAAIRSVGMDDFATSALAIVKAVGRYLPGLAESGTGSQ
;
A
#
# COMPACT_ATOMS: atom_id res chain seq x y z
N MET A 1 -6.68 28.01 0.96
CA MET A 1 -6.53 26.65 0.38
C MET A 1 -5.23 26.07 0.90
N THR A 2 -5.30 25.29 1.98
CA THR A 2 -4.13 24.73 2.64
C THR A 2 -3.99 23.28 2.21
N LYS A 3 -2.89 22.97 1.53
CA LYS A 3 -2.56 21.67 0.96
C LYS A 3 -2.04 20.79 2.10
N ILE A 4 -2.78 19.77 2.52
CA ILE A 4 -2.29 18.78 3.48
C ILE A 4 -1.40 17.81 2.69
N ILE A 5 -0.10 17.86 2.99
CA ILE A 5 0.94 17.01 2.40
C ILE A 5 0.89 15.66 3.11
N GLY A 6 0.94 14.59 2.31
CA GLY A 6 0.76 13.20 2.74
C GLY A 6 1.69 12.78 3.87
N SER A 7 1.12 12.03 4.82
CA SER A 7 1.87 11.35 5.87
C SER A 7 2.54 10.11 5.29
N GLN A 8 3.86 10.18 5.13
CA GLN A 8 4.72 9.00 4.99
C GLN A 8 4.79 8.28 6.34
N ILE A 9 4.33 7.04 6.39
CA ILE A 9 4.59 6.15 7.52
C ILE A 9 5.91 5.43 7.21
N LEU A 10 7.01 5.88 7.83
CA LEU A 10 8.22 5.09 8.01
C LEU A 10 8.01 4.15 9.19
N LEU A 11 8.08 2.84 8.95
CA LEU A 11 8.22 1.82 9.98
C LEU A 11 9.72 1.67 10.29
N ASP A 12 10.14 2.11 11.47
CA ASP A 12 11.45 1.77 12.03
C ASP A 12 11.25 0.85 13.24
N ALA A 13 11.87 -0.33 13.19
CA ALA A 13 11.70 -1.40 14.16
C ALA A 13 13.08 -1.94 14.56
N THR A 14 13.57 -1.50 15.72
CA THR A 14 14.45 -2.20 16.70
C THR A 14 14.97 -1.13 17.67
N THR A 15 14.87 -1.22 19.00
CA THR A 15 15.67 -2.03 19.94
C THR A 15 15.08 -1.76 21.34
N GLY A 16 14.75 -2.72 22.20
CA GLY A 16 15.67 -3.42 23.11
C GLY A 16 15.30 -3.18 24.58
N MET A 17 14.92 -4.23 25.31
CA MET A 17 14.61 -4.22 26.76
C MET A 17 15.86 -4.14 27.65
N VAL A 18 15.80 -3.42 28.78
CA VAL A 18 16.54 -3.73 30.03
C VAL A 18 15.69 -3.37 31.26
N LYS A 19 15.70 -4.24 32.28
CA LYS A 19 14.93 -4.24 33.55
C LYS A 19 15.56 -3.38 34.69
N PRO A 20 14.90 -3.22 35.87
CA PRO A 20 15.02 -2.08 36.80
C PRO A 20 15.95 -2.30 38.00
N THR A 21 16.38 -1.21 38.66
CA THR A 21 16.91 -1.22 40.04
C THR A 21 16.92 0.17 40.69
N GLY A 22 16.42 0.29 41.93
CA GLY A 22 17.02 1.14 42.97
C GLY A 22 16.27 2.39 43.46
N LEU A 23 15.47 2.25 44.53
CA LEU A 23 15.29 3.24 45.62
C LEU A 23 16.36 2.96 46.69
N PRO A 24 16.81 3.89 47.58
CA PRO A 24 15.92 4.54 48.58
C PRO A 24 16.33 5.91 49.21
N ALA A 25 15.40 6.47 50.02
CA ALA A 25 15.57 7.25 51.29
C ALA A 25 16.19 8.66 51.24
N ARG A 26 15.98 9.64 52.14
CA ARG A 26 15.17 9.95 53.37
C ARG A 26 15.48 11.46 53.65
N ALA A 27 14.53 12.37 53.91
CA ALA A 27 13.92 12.75 55.20
C ALA A 27 14.47 14.04 55.87
N SER A 28 13.56 14.63 56.69
CA SER A 28 13.70 15.65 57.76
C SER A 28 13.53 17.12 57.33
N SER A 29 12.54 17.90 57.78
CA SER A 29 11.92 18.27 59.09
C SER A 29 12.10 19.81 59.22
N THR A 30 11.30 20.67 59.87
CA THR A 30 10.55 20.56 61.13
C THR A 30 9.62 21.80 61.30
N VAL A 31 8.41 21.53 61.79
CA VAL A 31 7.45 22.25 62.68
C VAL A 31 7.75 23.68 63.20
N ALA A 32 6.75 24.58 63.18
CA ALA A 32 6.28 25.39 64.33
C ALA A 32 4.94 26.11 64.06
N SER A 33 4.17 26.33 65.14
CA SER A 33 2.74 26.68 65.28
C SER A 33 2.53 28.16 65.64
N GLN A 34 1.39 28.80 65.26
CA GLN A 34 0.61 29.77 66.07
C GLN A 34 -0.67 30.32 65.37
N ALA A 35 -1.61 30.80 66.20
CA ALA A 35 -3.08 30.99 66.05
C ALA A 35 -3.58 32.12 65.09
N PRO A 36 -4.90 32.21 64.77
CA PRO A 36 -5.42 33.01 63.66
C PRO A 36 -5.78 34.46 64.05
N PRO A 37 -5.67 35.42 63.12
CA PRO A 37 -6.53 36.60 63.20
C PRO A 37 -7.15 37.10 61.87
N ARG A 38 -8.46 37.35 61.96
CA ARG A 38 -9.39 38.23 61.22
C ARG A 38 -9.56 38.12 59.69
N PRO A 39 -10.82 38.08 59.19
CA PRO A 39 -11.08 38.21 57.77
C PRO A 39 -10.93 39.69 57.33
N PRO A 40 -10.24 39.98 56.20
CA PRO A 40 -10.41 41.26 55.54
C PRO A 40 -11.71 41.28 54.73
N LEU A 41 -12.30 42.46 54.62
CA LEU A 41 -13.56 42.75 53.93
C LEU A 41 -13.65 42.07 52.56
N MET A 42 -14.77 41.40 52.30
CA MET A 42 -15.15 41.08 50.93
C MET A 42 -15.51 42.39 50.22
N ASP A 43 -14.66 42.82 49.30
CA ASP A 43 -15.09 43.67 48.19
C ASP A 43 -16.12 42.87 47.39
N ILE A 44 -17.41 43.18 47.59
CA ILE A 44 -18.44 42.76 46.65
C ILE A 44 -18.22 43.63 45.41
N VAL A 45 -17.50 43.08 44.45
CA VAL A 45 -17.42 43.66 43.10
C VAL A 45 -18.81 43.56 42.50
N ASP A 46 -19.61 44.62 42.63
CA ASP A 46 -20.85 44.71 41.88
C ASP A 46 -20.49 45.02 40.43
N LEU A 47 -20.65 44.00 39.59
CA LEU A 47 -20.45 44.11 38.15
C LEU A 47 -21.42 45.16 37.63
N SER A 48 -20.87 46.25 37.06
CA SER A 48 -21.65 47.27 36.40
C SER A 48 -22.62 46.66 35.38
N ASP A 49 -23.77 47.28 35.16
CA ASP A 49 -24.76 46.79 34.18
C ASP A 49 -24.17 46.59 32.78
N ALA A 50 -23.10 47.33 32.45
CA ALA A 50 -22.33 47.13 31.23
C ALA A 50 -21.58 45.78 31.20
N ALA A 51 -20.96 45.39 32.33
CA ALA A 51 -20.27 44.10 32.49
C ALA A 51 -21.25 42.91 32.54
N ARG A 52 -22.43 43.08 33.15
CA ARG A 52 -23.49 42.06 33.12
C ARG A 52 -24.04 41.85 31.70
N ARG A 53 -24.16 42.92 30.90
CA ARG A 53 -24.55 42.82 29.48
C ARG A 53 -23.48 42.19 28.59
N THR A 54 -22.20 42.28 28.95
CA THR A 54 -21.11 41.63 28.20
C THR A 54 -21.03 40.14 28.52
N MET A 55 -21.15 39.75 29.80
CA MET A 55 -21.15 38.34 30.20
C MET A 55 -22.47 37.59 29.90
N GLY A 56 -23.59 38.31 29.78
CA GLY A 56 -24.88 37.72 29.36
C GLY A 56 -25.02 37.49 27.84
N ARG A 57 -23.99 37.82 27.05
CA ARG A 57 -24.00 37.73 25.59
C ARG A 57 -23.04 36.69 25.00
N GLU A 58 -22.36 35.92 25.84
CA GLU A 58 -21.71 34.68 25.41
C GLU A 58 -22.71 33.53 25.58
N GLN A 59 -23.77 33.56 24.77
CA GLN A 59 -24.38 32.30 24.36
C GLN A 59 -23.26 31.44 23.77
N PRO A 60 -23.20 30.12 24.05
CA PRO A 60 -22.28 29.26 23.30
C PRO A 60 -22.65 29.47 21.84
N THR A 61 -21.76 30.13 21.09
CA THR A 61 -21.95 30.34 19.66
C THR A 61 -22.21 28.95 19.12
N ALA A 62 -23.44 28.71 18.65
CA ALA A 62 -23.77 27.48 17.95
C ALA A 62 -22.62 27.29 16.96
N LEU A 63 -21.88 26.19 17.11
CA LEU A 63 -20.84 25.82 16.17
C LEU A 63 -21.47 26.03 14.79
N SER A 64 -20.83 26.81 13.91
CA SER A 64 -21.43 27.09 12.62
C SER A 64 -21.85 25.76 12.01
N ALA A 65 -23.01 25.69 11.34
CA ALA A 65 -23.53 24.42 10.82
C ALA A 65 -22.46 23.65 10.01
N GLU A 66 -21.54 24.40 9.37
CA GLU A 66 -20.34 23.93 8.69
C GLU A 66 -19.34 23.22 9.63
N ARG A 67 -19.02 23.79 10.80
CA ARG A 67 -18.12 23.18 11.79
C ARG A 67 -18.74 21.96 12.47
N ASP A 68 -20.04 21.96 12.73
CA ASP A 68 -20.77 20.79 13.22
C ASP A 68 -20.89 19.67 12.18
N GLN A 69 -21.00 20.05 10.90
CA GLN A 69 -20.96 19.13 9.78
C GLN A 69 -19.55 18.55 9.60
N GLU A 70 -18.51 19.38 9.78
CA GLU A 70 -17.11 18.94 9.72
C GLU A 70 -16.75 18.01 10.89
N ILE A 71 -17.16 18.32 12.12
CA ILE A 71 -16.97 17.42 13.27
C ILE A 71 -17.69 16.08 13.05
N ARG A 72 -18.91 16.09 12.51
CA ARG A 72 -19.64 14.85 12.15
C ARG A 72 -18.99 14.08 11.00
N ARG A 73 -18.42 14.79 10.03
CA ARG A 73 -17.67 14.19 8.91
C ARG A 73 -16.38 13.55 9.40
N VAL A 74 -15.61 14.23 10.24
CA VAL A 74 -14.37 13.70 10.85
C VAL A 74 -14.70 12.53 11.79
N GLY A 75 -15.73 12.67 12.62
CA GLY A 75 -16.18 11.63 13.55
C GLY A 75 -16.65 10.33 12.87
N SER A 76 -17.15 10.41 11.63
CA SER A 76 -17.53 9.24 10.84
C SER A 76 -16.43 8.73 9.91
N ALA A 77 -15.49 9.60 9.48
CA ALA A 77 -14.37 9.21 8.62
C ALA A 77 -13.34 8.33 9.34
N ILE A 78 -13.04 8.59 10.62
CA ILE A 78 -12.02 7.82 11.36
C ILE A 78 -12.39 6.33 11.51
N PRO A 79 -13.60 5.97 11.98
CA PRO A 79 -14.02 4.56 12.02
C PRO A 79 -14.09 3.94 10.62
N ALA A 80 -14.62 4.67 9.64
CA ALA A 80 -14.70 4.20 8.25
C ALA A 80 -13.32 3.91 7.67
N MET A 81 -12.31 4.71 7.99
CA MET A 81 -10.92 4.51 7.55
C MET A 81 -10.31 3.26 8.17
N SER A 82 -10.55 2.99 9.45
CA SER A 82 -10.08 1.79 10.13
C SER A 82 -10.71 0.51 9.54
N ASP A 83 -12.02 0.52 9.33
CA ASP A 83 -12.74 -0.60 8.74
C ASP A 83 -12.31 -0.83 7.28
N TRP A 84 -12.14 0.26 6.53
CA TRP A 84 -11.64 0.23 5.15
C TRP A 84 -10.22 -0.33 5.06
N ALA A 85 -9.30 0.12 5.92
CA ALA A 85 -7.93 -0.37 5.95
C ALA A 85 -7.88 -1.87 6.28
N SER A 86 -8.69 -2.32 7.24
CA SER A 86 -8.78 -3.73 7.62
C SER A 86 -9.34 -4.59 6.47
N ALA A 87 -10.45 -4.17 5.87
CA ALA A 87 -11.06 -4.87 4.74
C ALA A 87 -10.14 -4.90 3.50
N THR A 88 -9.36 -3.84 3.29
CA THR A 88 -8.37 -3.76 2.21
C THR A 88 -7.21 -4.72 2.48
N SER A 89 -6.68 -4.73 3.71
CA SER A 89 -5.63 -5.66 4.12
C SER A 89 -6.05 -7.12 3.95
N ASP A 90 -7.26 -7.47 4.39
CA ASP A 90 -7.83 -8.81 4.23
C ASP A 90 -7.98 -9.20 2.75
N TYR A 91 -8.44 -8.26 1.91
CA TYR A 91 -8.55 -8.48 0.48
C TYR A 91 -7.17 -8.73 -0.15
N MET A 92 -6.16 -7.92 0.19
CA MET A 92 -4.80 -8.09 -0.35
C MET A 92 -4.18 -9.42 0.05
N GLY A 93 -4.39 -9.85 1.31
CA GLY A 93 -3.96 -11.17 1.76
C GLY A 93 -4.59 -12.30 0.94
N LYS A 94 -5.91 -12.28 0.79
CA LYS A 94 -6.64 -13.28 -0.01
C LYS A 94 -6.26 -13.25 -1.49
N ALA A 95 -6.05 -12.07 -2.06
CA ALA A 95 -5.62 -11.92 -3.45
C ALA A 95 -4.21 -12.49 -3.66
N ALA A 96 -3.28 -12.23 -2.73
CA ALA A 96 -1.95 -12.81 -2.75
C ALA A 96 -1.99 -14.34 -2.63
N ASP A 97 -2.80 -14.89 -1.71
CA ASP A 97 -2.98 -16.35 -1.56
C ASP A 97 -3.55 -16.99 -2.83
N ALA A 98 -4.56 -16.36 -3.44
CA ALA A 98 -5.13 -16.80 -4.70
C ALA A 98 -4.10 -16.79 -5.84
N PHE A 99 -3.23 -15.77 -5.86
CA PHE A 99 -2.14 -15.67 -6.83
C PHE A 99 -1.11 -16.76 -6.61
N ARG A 100 -0.67 -17.00 -5.36
CA ARG A 100 0.25 -18.10 -5.03
C ARG A 100 -0.32 -19.45 -5.45
N ALA A 101 -1.57 -19.72 -5.12
CA ALA A 101 -2.25 -20.96 -5.49
C ALA A 101 -2.40 -21.12 -7.02
N ALA A 102 -2.60 -20.03 -7.76
CA ALA A 102 -2.72 -20.07 -9.22
C ALA A 102 -1.39 -20.41 -9.93
N PHE A 103 -0.25 -20.13 -9.29
CA PHE A 103 1.08 -20.28 -9.88
C PHE A 103 2.02 -21.21 -9.10
N GLY A 104 1.50 -21.94 -8.11
CA GLY A 104 2.27 -22.91 -7.32
C GLY A 104 3.40 -22.27 -6.50
N LEU A 105 3.17 -21.05 -5.99
CA LEU A 105 4.16 -20.34 -5.18
C LEU A 105 4.02 -20.73 -3.69
N SER A 106 5.15 -20.73 -2.97
CA SER A 106 5.19 -20.93 -1.51
C SER A 106 4.53 -19.78 -0.76
N ASP A 107 3.95 -20.07 0.40
CA ASP A 107 3.40 -19.08 1.33
C ASP A 107 4.45 -18.10 1.85
N SER A 108 5.74 -18.49 1.85
CA SER A 108 6.87 -17.61 2.24
C SER A 108 7.17 -16.49 1.22
N ILE A 109 6.56 -16.54 0.04
CA ILE A 109 6.76 -15.55 -1.02
C ILE A 109 5.79 -14.37 -0.83
N SER A 110 6.31 -13.19 -0.58
CA SER A 110 5.57 -11.94 -0.72
C SER A 110 5.46 -11.52 -2.18
N ILE A 111 4.33 -10.90 -2.52
CA ILE A 111 4.03 -10.44 -3.87
C ILE A 111 3.85 -8.93 -3.85
N THR A 112 4.52 -8.24 -4.76
CA THR A 112 4.34 -6.82 -5.06
C THR A 112 3.89 -6.67 -6.51
N SER A 113 3.07 -5.66 -6.81
CA SER A 113 2.55 -5.48 -8.15
C SER A 113 2.35 -4.00 -8.49
N VAL A 114 2.49 -3.65 -9.77
CA VAL A 114 2.24 -2.29 -10.30
C VAL A 114 1.59 -2.38 -11.67
N GLY A 115 0.74 -1.41 -12.00
CA GLY A 115 0.14 -1.28 -13.34
C GLY A 115 -0.71 -2.49 -13.67
N ALA A 116 -0.49 -3.04 -14.88
CA ALA A 116 -1.18 -4.26 -15.29
C ALA A 116 -0.91 -5.45 -14.34
N GLY A 117 0.19 -5.46 -13.58
CA GLY A 117 0.45 -6.50 -12.57
C GLY A 117 -0.60 -6.50 -11.46
N THR A 118 -1.00 -5.32 -10.98
CA THR A 118 -2.05 -5.18 -9.95
C THR A 118 -3.41 -5.58 -10.53
N ALA A 119 -3.70 -5.19 -11.78
CA ALA A 119 -4.91 -5.64 -12.47
C ALA A 119 -4.97 -7.16 -12.63
N MET A 120 -3.82 -7.81 -12.90
CA MET A 120 -3.73 -9.26 -13.00
C MET A 120 -4.03 -9.94 -11.66
N MET A 121 -3.47 -9.43 -10.56
CA MET A 121 -3.77 -9.92 -9.20
C MET A 121 -5.27 -9.89 -8.90
N ASP A 122 -5.92 -8.77 -9.21
CA ASP A 122 -7.37 -8.64 -9.01
C ASP A 122 -8.18 -9.60 -9.89
N ALA A 123 -7.77 -9.78 -11.14
CA ALA A 123 -8.44 -10.72 -12.05
C ALA A 123 -8.30 -12.17 -11.55
N VAL A 124 -7.14 -12.54 -11.00
CA VAL A 124 -6.94 -13.83 -10.33
C VAL A 124 -7.86 -13.97 -9.12
N ALA A 125 -7.89 -12.97 -8.23
CA ALA A 125 -8.76 -12.97 -7.05
C ALA A 125 -10.24 -13.11 -7.44
N THR A 126 -10.68 -12.34 -8.44
CA THR A 126 -12.04 -12.39 -8.99
C THR A 126 -12.37 -13.77 -9.54
N SER A 127 -11.45 -14.42 -10.26
CA SER A 127 -11.64 -15.78 -10.79
C SER A 127 -11.84 -16.85 -9.71
N ARG A 128 -11.46 -16.53 -8.45
CA ARG A 128 -11.65 -17.38 -7.27
C ARG A 128 -12.84 -16.94 -6.40
N GLY A 129 -13.64 -15.98 -6.86
CA GLY A 129 -14.80 -15.47 -6.12
C GLY A 129 -14.44 -14.56 -4.94
N ILE A 130 -13.22 -14.03 -4.88
CA ILE A 130 -12.82 -13.08 -3.84
C ILE A 130 -13.35 -11.71 -4.21
N ALA A 131 -14.31 -11.22 -3.42
CA ALA A 131 -14.93 -9.92 -3.62
C ALA A 131 -14.05 -8.79 -3.07
N LYS A 132 -13.93 -7.71 -3.85
CA LYS A 132 -13.32 -6.46 -3.40
C LYS A 132 -14.19 -5.78 -2.33
N PRO A 133 -13.58 -5.18 -1.30
CA PRO A 133 -14.33 -4.34 -0.38
C PRO A 133 -14.83 -3.09 -1.12
N LYS A 134 -16.05 -2.64 -0.78
CA LYS A 134 -16.64 -1.44 -1.35
C LYS A 134 -16.11 -0.20 -0.63
N LEU A 135 -15.55 0.75 -1.37
CA LEU A 135 -15.09 2.02 -0.80
C LEU A 135 -16.25 2.80 -0.17
N PRO A 136 -16.19 3.12 1.14
CA PRO A 136 -17.21 3.96 1.79
C PRO A 136 -17.28 5.35 1.15
N SER A 137 -18.50 5.89 0.96
CA SER A 137 -18.69 7.19 0.29
C SER A 137 -17.98 8.35 0.99
N VAL A 138 -17.95 8.34 2.33
CA VAL A 138 -17.23 9.35 3.13
C VAL A 138 -15.73 9.39 2.83
N LEU A 139 -15.13 8.24 2.49
CA LEU A 139 -13.72 8.13 2.12
C LEU A 139 -13.51 8.46 0.64
N ALA A 140 -14.43 8.06 -0.23
CA ALA A 140 -14.42 8.46 -1.64
C ALA A 140 -14.46 9.99 -1.79
N GLU A 141 -15.32 10.67 -1.02
CA GLU A 141 -15.40 12.13 -0.95
C GLU A 141 -14.15 12.78 -0.34
N ALA A 142 -13.35 12.03 0.41
CA ALA A 142 -12.07 12.45 0.95
C ALA A 142 -10.88 12.18 -0.01
N GLY A 143 -11.14 11.58 -1.18
CA GLY A 143 -10.12 11.28 -2.20
C GLY A 143 -9.43 9.92 -2.02
N GLU A 144 -9.95 9.05 -1.16
CA GLU A 144 -9.44 7.69 -1.01
C GLU A 144 -9.73 6.85 -2.27
N SER A 145 -8.86 5.89 -2.57
CA SER A 145 -8.96 5.06 -3.78
C SER A 145 -9.55 3.67 -3.49
N GLU A 146 -10.06 3.00 -4.53
CA GLU A 146 -10.51 1.61 -4.45
C GLU A 146 -9.39 0.66 -4.02
N ALA A 147 -9.75 -0.46 -3.39
CA ALA A 147 -8.81 -1.53 -3.10
C ALA A 147 -8.35 -2.23 -4.40
N GLY A 148 -7.04 -2.46 -4.50
CA GLY A 148 -6.41 -3.18 -5.60
C GLY A 148 -6.12 -2.28 -6.78
N ALA A 149 -6.31 -2.80 -7.99
CA ALA A 149 -6.03 -2.12 -9.24
C ALA A 149 -6.98 -0.93 -9.43
N THR A 150 -6.42 0.22 -9.78
CA THR A 150 -7.18 1.40 -10.20
C THR A 150 -7.71 1.26 -11.63
N ALA A 151 -8.43 2.27 -12.13
CA ALA A 151 -8.84 2.32 -13.52
C ALA A 151 -7.63 2.44 -14.48
N GLU A 152 -6.59 3.13 -14.04
CA GLU A 152 -5.31 3.29 -14.76
C GLU A 152 -4.56 1.96 -14.84
N ASP A 153 -4.45 1.24 -13.72
CA ASP A 153 -3.81 -0.09 -13.70
C ASP A 153 -4.50 -1.06 -14.68
N ARG A 154 -5.83 -1.05 -14.72
CA ARG A 154 -6.63 -1.89 -15.64
C ARG A 154 -6.41 -1.52 -17.11
N LYS A 155 -5.99 -0.28 -17.40
CA LYS A 155 -5.70 0.24 -18.74
C LYS A 155 -4.22 0.24 -19.11
N ALA A 156 -3.32 -0.06 -18.18
CA ALA A 156 -1.88 -0.06 -18.44
C ALA A 156 -1.47 -1.18 -19.42
N ASP A 157 -0.63 -0.89 -20.41
CA ASP A 157 -0.07 -1.91 -21.32
C ASP A 157 0.97 -2.80 -20.63
N THR A 158 1.71 -2.21 -19.71
CA THR A 158 2.78 -2.89 -18.98
C THR A 158 2.41 -3.12 -17.52
N GLY A 159 2.99 -4.18 -16.97
CA GLY A 159 2.81 -4.56 -15.58
C GLY A 159 4.11 -5.02 -14.96
N PHE A 160 4.15 -4.93 -13.64
CA PHE A 160 5.24 -5.44 -12.82
C PHE A 160 4.68 -6.39 -11.76
N ILE A 161 5.34 -7.53 -11.56
CA ILE A 161 5.10 -8.46 -10.46
C ILE A 161 6.45 -8.80 -9.83
N GLY A 162 6.64 -8.43 -8.57
CA GLY A 162 7.81 -8.79 -7.78
C GLY A 162 7.47 -9.90 -6.80
N LEU A 163 8.27 -10.95 -6.78
CA LEU A 163 8.21 -12.04 -5.83
C LEU A 163 9.43 -11.92 -4.90
N SER A 164 9.24 -11.99 -3.59
CA SER A 164 10.34 -11.92 -2.64
C SER A 164 10.14 -12.84 -1.46
N ILE A 165 11.22 -13.45 -0.98
CA ILE A 165 11.19 -14.26 0.24
C ILE A 165 11.45 -13.33 1.42
N THR A 166 10.43 -13.10 2.23
CA THR A 166 10.45 -12.11 3.32
C THR A 166 10.30 -12.74 4.72
N ASP A 167 10.07 -14.06 4.80
CA ASP A 167 10.16 -14.76 6.07
C ASP A 167 11.62 -14.81 6.54
N ARG A 168 11.90 -14.18 7.68
CA ARG A 168 13.25 -14.10 8.27
C ARG A 168 13.79 -15.45 8.72
N GLN A 169 12.94 -16.46 8.87
CA GLN A 169 13.36 -17.82 9.20
C GLN A 169 13.73 -18.65 7.97
N ASP A 170 13.37 -18.18 6.76
CA ASP A 170 13.72 -18.85 5.52
C ASP A 170 15.21 -18.59 5.18
N PRO A 171 16.03 -19.63 4.94
CA PRO A 171 17.44 -19.44 4.55
C PRO A 171 17.61 -18.66 3.25
N ARG A 172 16.55 -18.52 2.44
CA ARG A 172 16.50 -17.74 1.21
C ARG A 172 15.99 -16.32 1.42
N PHE A 173 15.84 -15.86 2.66
CA PHE A 173 15.40 -14.50 2.98
C PHE A 173 16.18 -13.45 2.16
N GLY A 174 15.46 -12.50 1.58
CA GLY A 174 16.01 -11.42 0.76
C GLY A 174 16.21 -11.77 -0.71
N GLN A 175 16.07 -13.04 -1.10
CA GLN A 175 16.02 -13.42 -2.51
C GLN A 175 14.74 -12.90 -3.16
N LYS A 176 14.84 -12.53 -4.45
CA LYS A 176 13.72 -11.94 -5.19
C LYS A 176 13.73 -12.24 -6.69
N LEU A 177 12.55 -12.21 -7.29
CA LEU A 177 12.30 -12.34 -8.72
C LEU A 177 11.37 -11.21 -9.17
N ASP A 178 11.88 -10.33 -10.02
CA ASP A 178 11.15 -9.18 -10.55
C ASP A 178 10.73 -9.49 -12.00
N VAL A 179 9.44 -9.39 -12.32
CA VAL A 179 8.88 -9.69 -13.65
C VAL A 179 8.19 -8.44 -14.20
N ALA A 180 8.74 -7.88 -15.28
CA ALA A 180 8.13 -6.79 -16.03
C ALA A 180 7.60 -7.32 -17.36
N PHE A 181 6.32 -7.12 -17.65
CA PHE A 181 5.68 -7.68 -18.85
C PHE A 181 4.90 -6.62 -19.62
N ASN A 182 4.63 -6.92 -20.90
CA ASN A 182 3.75 -6.15 -21.76
C ASN A 182 2.67 -7.07 -22.34
N ARG A 183 1.41 -6.82 -21.98
CA ARG A 183 0.27 -7.64 -22.43
C ARG A 183 -0.12 -7.41 -23.89
N SER A 184 0.39 -6.34 -24.49
CA SER A 184 0.10 -5.91 -25.87
C SER A 184 1.12 -6.43 -26.89
N THR A 185 1.98 -7.38 -26.49
CA THR A 185 3.07 -7.93 -27.34
C THR A 185 2.59 -8.89 -28.42
N GLY A 186 1.36 -9.40 -28.30
CA GLY A 186 0.72 -10.24 -29.33
C GLY A 186 1.40 -11.60 -29.55
N ILE A 187 2.22 -12.06 -28.60
CA ILE A 187 2.84 -13.39 -28.63
C ILE A 187 1.86 -14.40 -28.03
N ALA A 188 1.56 -15.47 -28.75
CA ALA A 188 0.68 -16.51 -28.26
C ALA A 188 1.35 -17.27 -27.08
N PRO A 189 0.62 -17.60 -26.00
CA PRO A 189 1.19 -18.24 -24.80
C PRO A 189 1.97 -19.54 -25.09
N GLU A 190 1.54 -20.35 -26.05
CA GLU A 190 2.19 -21.58 -26.48
C GLU A 190 3.54 -21.33 -27.16
N SER A 191 3.71 -20.20 -27.83
CA SER A 191 4.95 -19.79 -28.50
C SER A 191 5.93 -19.08 -27.56
N MET A 192 5.49 -18.73 -26.34
CA MET A 192 6.35 -18.08 -25.36
C MET A 192 7.41 -19.02 -24.82
N THR A 193 8.68 -18.61 -24.94
CA THR A 193 9.84 -19.31 -24.41
C THR A 193 10.61 -18.44 -23.43
N LEU A 194 11.21 -19.06 -22.42
CA LEU A 194 12.10 -18.39 -21.48
C LEU A 194 13.54 -18.51 -21.98
N VAL A 195 14.21 -17.37 -22.14
CA VAL A 195 15.59 -17.27 -22.60
C VAL A 195 16.41 -16.55 -21.55
N ARG A 196 17.55 -17.12 -21.15
CA ARG A 196 18.53 -16.42 -20.29
C ARG A 196 19.27 -15.37 -21.11
N LEU A 197 19.45 -14.18 -20.56
CA LEU A 197 20.12 -13.08 -21.23
C LEU A 197 21.56 -12.94 -20.74
N ASP A 198 22.51 -12.94 -21.67
CA ASP A 198 23.91 -12.61 -21.40
C ASP A 198 24.11 -11.10 -21.22
N ASP A 199 23.27 -10.29 -21.87
CA ASP A 199 23.23 -8.84 -21.74
C ASP A 199 21.83 -8.38 -21.30
N PRO A 200 21.67 -7.74 -20.13
CA PRO A 200 20.40 -7.23 -19.63
C PRO A 200 19.68 -6.28 -20.62
N ARG A 201 20.43 -5.56 -21.46
CA ARG A 201 19.88 -4.63 -22.46
C ARG A 201 19.03 -5.34 -23.52
N ASN A 202 19.24 -6.63 -23.71
CA ASN A 202 18.43 -7.44 -24.64
C ASN A 202 16.98 -7.66 -24.14
N GLY A 203 16.67 -7.33 -22.88
CA GLY A 203 15.30 -7.25 -22.38
C GLY A 203 14.52 -6.01 -22.88
N GLY A 204 15.15 -5.16 -23.71
CA GLY A 204 14.51 -4.03 -24.37
C GLY A 204 14.00 -2.96 -23.39
N ALA A 205 12.87 -2.33 -23.73
CA ALA A 205 12.27 -1.29 -22.89
C ALA A 205 11.77 -1.83 -21.54
N LEU A 206 11.40 -3.12 -21.47
CA LEU A 206 10.93 -3.76 -20.24
C LEU A 206 12.05 -3.94 -19.21
N ALA A 207 13.30 -4.10 -19.65
CA ALA A 207 14.45 -4.14 -18.75
C ALA A 207 14.57 -2.87 -17.89
N LYS A 208 14.08 -1.72 -18.37
CA LYS A 208 14.09 -0.45 -17.61
C LYS A 208 13.09 -0.43 -16.46
N LEU A 209 12.07 -1.27 -16.50
CA LEU A 209 11.07 -1.41 -15.44
C LEU A 209 11.58 -2.32 -14.30
N LEU A 210 12.62 -3.10 -14.57
CA LEU A 210 13.34 -3.87 -13.57
C LEU A 210 14.39 -2.93 -12.96
N SER A 211 14.33 -2.69 -11.64
CA SER A 211 15.14 -1.64 -10.98
C SER A 211 16.61 -1.60 -11.45
N PRO A 212 17.17 -0.40 -11.73
CA PRO A 212 18.56 -0.25 -12.20
C PRO A 212 19.61 -0.45 -11.10
N ASN A 213 19.22 -0.58 -9.82
CA ASN A 213 20.15 -0.75 -8.69
C ASN A 213 20.66 -2.20 -8.55
N GLY A 214 20.76 -2.93 -9.66
CA GLY A 214 21.18 -4.31 -9.65
C GLY A 214 22.66 -4.43 -9.31
N GLY A 215 22.96 -4.94 -8.12
CA GLY A 215 24.27 -5.53 -7.85
C GLY A 215 24.60 -6.61 -8.88
N ASP A 216 25.88 -6.83 -9.09
CA ASP A 216 26.48 -7.63 -10.19
C ASP A 216 26.05 -9.12 -10.22
N ASP A 217 25.30 -9.59 -9.22
CA ASP A 217 24.94 -11.01 -9.03
C ASP A 217 23.52 -11.39 -9.50
N ALA A 218 22.85 -10.56 -10.30
CA ALA A 218 21.49 -10.86 -10.78
C ALA A 218 21.47 -11.61 -12.13
N SER A 219 20.75 -12.73 -12.20
CA SER A 219 20.45 -13.40 -13.46
C SER A 219 19.32 -12.66 -14.18
N MET A 220 19.50 -12.44 -15.49
CA MET A 220 18.48 -11.83 -16.35
C MET A 220 17.89 -12.86 -17.30
N PHE A 221 16.58 -12.79 -17.50
CA PHE A 221 15.85 -13.60 -18.47
C PHE A 221 14.87 -12.74 -19.26
N ALA A 222 14.45 -13.26 -20.41
CA ALA A 222 13.34 -12.72 -21.18
C ALA A 222 12.35 -13.83 -21.50
N VAL A 223 11.08 -13.46 -21.62
CA VAL A 223 10.08 -14.29 -22.29
C VAL A 223 9.90 -13.78 -23.70
N THR A 224 10.22 -14.61 -24.69
CA THR A 224 10.23 -14.24 -26.12
C THR A 224 9.33 -15.15 -26.95
N ASP A 225 9.14 -14.81 -28.22
CA ASP A 225 8.44 -15.60 -29.24
C ASP A 225 9.21 -16.86 -29.72
N GLY A 226 10.26 -17.27 -29.01
CA GLY A 226 11.15 -18.36 -29.44
C GLY A 226 12.45 -17.87 -30.05
N GLY A 227 12.54 -16.58 -30.39
CA GLY A 227 13.79 -15.95 -30.81
C GLY A 227 14.73 -15.67 -29.63
N ALA A 228 16.03 -15.86 -29.84
CA ALA A 228 17.08 -15.53 -28.87
C ALA A 228 17.92 -14.30 -29.26
N GLY A 229 17.66 -13.69 -30.43
CA GLY A 229 18.42 -12.55 -30.95
C GLY A 229 17.78 -11.20 -30.67
N GLN A 230 18.47 -10.11 -31.01
CA GLN A 230 18.01 -8.71 -30.78
C GLN A 230 16.68 -8.35 -31.48
N ASN A 231 16.24 -9.15 -32.44
CA ASN A 231 14.98 -8.95 -33.16
C ASN A 231 13.81 -9.77 -32.57
N ALA A 232 14.05 -10.56 -31.53
CA ALA A 232 13.01 -11.35 -30.89
C ALA A 232 11.98 -10.42 -30.24
N ARG A 233 10.69 -10.77 -30.37
CA ARG A 233 9.65 -10.05 -29.63
C ARG A 233 9.74 -10.44 -28.17
N VAL A 234 9.79 -9.46 -27.28
CA VAL A 234 9.92 -9.66 -25.83
C VAL A 234 8.57 -9.40 -25.16
N ALA A 235 7.94 -10.45 -24.63
CA ALA A 235 6.73 -10.37 -23.80
C ALA A 235 7.02 -9.90 -22.38
N ALA A 236 8.15 -10.33 -21.82
CA ALA A 236 8.56 -9.97 -20.48
C ALA A 236 10.09 -9.94 -20.34
N ALA A 237 10.56 -9.09 -19.44
CA ALA A 237 11.91 -9.14 -18.89
C ALA A 237 11.81 -9.59 -17.43
N ILE A 238 12.75 -10.43 -16.99
CA ILE A 238 12.77 -11.01 -15.65
C ILE A 238 14.16 -10.79 -15.05
N ARG A 239 14.21 -10.31 -13.81
CA ARG A 239 15.44 -10.16 -13.03
C ARG A 239 15.34 -11.04 -11.79
N SER A 240 16.30 -11.95 -11.64
CA SER A 240 16.38 -12.85 -10.50
C SER A 240 17.60 -12.54 -9.63
N VAL A 241 17.41 -12.53 -8.32
CA VAL A 241 18.47 -12.50 -7.32
C VAL A 241 18.29 -13.72 -6.43
N GLY A 242 18.97 -14.81 -6.76
CA GLY A 242 18.89 -16.09 -6.04
C GLY A 242 17.59 -16.88 -6.25
N MET A 243 16.71 -16.48 -7.17
CA MET A 243 15.43 -17.16 -7.46
C MET A 243 15.35 -17.72 -8.89
N ASP A 244 16.47 -18.17 -9.45
CA ASP A 244 16.53 -18.68 -10.84
C ASP A 244 15.64 -19.92 -11.03
N ASP A 245 15.44 -20.69 -9.97
CA ASP A 245 14.51 -21.82 -9.91
C ASP A 245 13.03 -21.42 -10.09
N PHE A 246 12.68 -20.17 -9.79
CA PHE A 246 11.34 -19.62 -10.02
C PHE A 246 11.13 -19.04 -11.43
N ALA A 247 12.14 -19.07 -12.31
CA ALA A 247 12.00 -18.53 -13.65
C ALA A 247 10.93 -19.26 -14.47
N THR A 248 10.70 -20.56 -14.22
CA THR A 248 9.57 -21.30 -14.81
C THR A 248 8.22 -20.80 -14.31
N SER A 249 8.10 -20.45 -13.02
CA SER A 249 6.89 -19.81 -12.49
C SER A 249 6.66 -18.43 -13.10
N ALA A 250 7.72 -17.65 -13.33
CA ALA A 250 7.61 -16.38 -14.06
C ALA A 250 7.12 -16.58 -15.50
N LEU A 251 7.61 -17.61 -16.21
CA LEU A 251 7.08 -17.97 -17.53
C LEU A 251 5.58 -18.31 -17.46
N ALA A 252 5.15 -19.08 -16.46
CA ALA A 252 3.74 -19.44 -16.27
C ALA A 252 2.87 -18.20 -15.99
N ILE A 253 3.36 -17.26 -15.17
CA ILE A 253 2.70 -15.97 -14.92
C ILE A 253 2.54 -15.19 -16.22
N VAL A 254 3.62 -15.04 -17.01
CA VAL A 254 3.58 -14.28 -18.27
C VAL A 254 2.64 -14.92 -19.30
N LYS A 255 2.63 -16.26 -19.42
CA LYS A 255 1.69 -16.98 -20.28
C LYS A 255 0.22 -16.77 -19.86
N ALA A 256 -0.03 -16.58 -18.56
CA ALA A 256 -1.37 -16.36 -18.04
C ALA A 256 -1.86 -14.90 -18.18
N VAL A 257 -1.01 -13.97 -18.61
CA VAL A 257 -1.39 -12.56 -18.78
C VAL A 257 -2.57 -12.44 -19.75
N GLY A 258 -2.53 -13.08 -20.93
CA GLY A 258 -3.63 -13.01 -21.89
C GLY A 258 -4.95 -13.61 -21.40
N ARG A 259 -4.91 -14.54 -20.44
CA ARG A 259 -6.08 -15.13 -19.80
C ARG A 259 -6.74 -14.18 -18.81
N TYR A 260 -5.94 -13.52 -17.97
CA TYR A 260 -6.44 -12.66 -16.89
C TYR A 260 -6.61 -11.20 -17.29
N LEU A 261 -5.87 -10.77 -18.31
CA LEU A 261 -5.85 -9.44 -18.86
C LEU A 261 -5.96 -9.55 -20.38
N PRO A 262 -7.13 -9.93 -20.91
CA PRO A 262 -7.35 -9.92 -22.35
C PRO A 262 -6.99 -8.53 -22.88
N GLY A 263 -6.43 -8.50 -24.10
CA GLY A 263 -5.90 -7.28 -24.71
C GLY A 263 -6.88 -6.11 -24.61
N LEU A 264 -6.35 -4.90 -24.58
CA LEU A 264 -7.11 -3.66 -24.69
C LEU A 264 -7.72 -3.57 -26.09
N ALA A 265 -8.69 -4.43 -26.40
CA ALA A 265 -9.49 -4.28 -27.60
C ALA A 265 -10.15 -2.91 -27.48
N GLU A 266 -9.83 -2.02 -28.42
CA GLU A 266 -10.50 -0.74 -28.56
C GLU A 266 -12.00 -1.00 -28.46
N SER A 267 -12.64 -0.37 -27.48
CA SER A 267 -14.05 -0.07 -27.53
C SER A 267 -14.28 0.90 -28.68
N GLY A 268 -14.16 0.38 -29.91
CA GLY A 268 -14.69 0.98 -31.11
C GLY A 268 -16.19 0.85 -31.01
N THR A 269 -16.84 1.94 -30.63
CA THR A 269 -18.27 2.15 -30.89
C THR A 269 -18.48 2.09 -32.39
N GLY A 270 -18.72 0.88 -32.91
CA GLY A 270 -19.35 0.67 -34.20
C GLY A 270 -20.80 1.06 -34.06
N SER A 271 -21.11 2.31 -34.36
CA SER A 271 -22.47 2.69 -34.76
C SER A 271 -22.79 1.98 -36.07
N GLN A 272 -23.76 1.08 -36.04
CA GLN A 272 -24.62 0.80 -37.19
C GLN A 272 -26.01 1.35 -36.89
#